data_AF-A0A401RQY2-F1
#
_entry.id   AF-A0A401RQY2-F1
#
_cell.length_a   1.000
_cell.length_b   1.000
_cell.length_c   1.000
_cell.angle_alpha   90.00
_cell.angle_beta   90.00
_cell.angle_gamma   90.00
#
_symmetry.space_group_name_H-M   'P 1'
#
loop_
_entity.id
_entity.type
_entity.pdbx_description
1 polymer ?
#
loop_
_entity_poly.entity_id
_entity_poly.type
_entity_poly.pdbx_seq_one_letter_code
_entity_poly.pdbx_strand_id
1 'polypeptide(L)'
;MLSLPVVRCAGQVLQAEAPGKIVMKMRRRRLVLVLCMAGLCLISFMHFLKALSYITFSHELSAFSPSLRSIFVDSQFFWKQNAAEDVNTGPGLQVTVKAQNGARPPLHRALFELKDDEAKYFIQTKAGAICFKQGTKMVAPSVEDAVDWDRSVMDKPSVQKVVNRGFSGRPRRRWVGCPCLPGWHGSYCGVPTMVQYSNLPTKERLSPRPVPRRVINAVNINHEFDLLDVRFHELGDVIDVFVICESNFTAFGEPKPLKFIEMLLNGTYSYVGNKILYVFLDHFPSGGRQDGWIADDYLRTFLTQNGMSRIINLRDDDIFLINDADEIPAHDGVLFLKLFDGWTEPFAFHLRKSLYGFFWKQPGSLEVISGCTVAMLFMVYNGDGIKLRRREYYLMPNFRLYENSTGHILVPWAVGSPLHFAGWHCSWCFKPEGIRYKLLSAQNGDFPRWGNYQEKRDLSYIRELIQTGGWFDGTEQEYPPADPKEHMYAPKYLLQNFNKYRYMLENPYRKESWDQGAVMYNQTGKIT
;
A
#
# COMPACT_ATOMS: atom_id res chain seq x y z
N MET A 1 54.56 -38.47 81.31
CA MET A 1 53.42 -39.24 81.84
C MET A 1 52.43 -39.43 80.69
N LEU A 2 52.31 -40.65 80.16
CA LEU A 2 51.10 -41.52 80.19
C LEU A 2 49.98 -40.99 79.27
N SER A 3 49.36 -41.74 78.34
CA SER A 3 49.24 -43.19 78.15
C SER A 3 48.51 -43.50 76.81
N LEU A 4 49.01 -44.54 76.10
CA LEU A 4 48.37 -45.63 75.32
C LEU A 4 46.81 -45.73 75.21
N PRO A 5 46.19 -46.58 74.33
CA PRO A 5 46.63 -47.15 73.02
C PRO A 5 45.52 -47.57 71.98
N VAL A 6 46.00 -48.20 70.88
CA VAL A 6 45.47 -49.34 70.06
C VAL A 6 44.30 -49.15 69.07
N VAL A 7 44.62 -49.49 67.81
CA VAL A 7 43.74 -49.77 66.65
C VAL A 7 43.72 -51.29 66.38
N ARG A 8 42.56 -51.85 66.00
CA ARG A 8 42.44 -53.19 65.40
C ARG A 8 41.53 -53.19 64.17
N CYS A 9 41.99 -53.86 63.12
CA CYS A 9 41.32 -54.12 61.84
C CYS A 9 40.28 -55.26 61.92
N ALA A 10 39.27 -55.19 61.06
CA ALA A 10 38.55 -56.34 60.51
C ALA A 10 38.27 -56.09 59.02
N GLY A 11 38.68 -57.03 58.17
CA GLY A 11 38.51 -56.97 56.72
C GLY A 11 37.15 -57.49 56.26
N GLN A 12 36.71 -57.02 55.09
CA GLN A 12 35.79 -57.73 54.22
C GLN A 12 36.17 -57.51 52.76
N VAL A 13 35.99 -58.60 52.01
CA VAL A 13 36.55 -58.93 50.71
C VAL A 13 35.88 -58.14 49.58
N LEU A 14 36.67 -57.47 48.73
CA LEU A 14 36.23 -56.95 47.44
C LEU A 14 36.29 -58.08 46.41
N GLN A 15 35.12 -58.60 46.02
CA GLN A 15 34.97 -59.42 44.83
C GLN A 15 35.08 -58.52 43.59
N ALA A 16 36.03 -58.83 42.71
CA ALA A 16 36.23 -58.19 41.42
C ALA A 16 35.04 -58.47 40.48
N GLU A 17 34.28 -57.44 40.11
CA GLU A 17 33.42 -57.48 38.93
C GLU A 17 34.25 -57.24 37.66
N ALA A 18 34.01 -58.10 36.66
CA ALA A 18 34.76 -58.20 35.41
C ALA A 18 34.86 -56.88 34.59
N PRO A 19 35.97 -56.66 33.85
CA PRO A 19 36.27 -55.41 33.12
C PRO A 19 35.31 -55.09 31.95
N GLY A 20 34.36 -55.97 31.62
CA GLY A 20 33.38 -55.75 30.55
C GLY A 20 32.22 -54.81 30.91
N LYS A 21 31.83 -54.68 32.19
CA LYS A 21 30.63 -53.92 32.58
C LYS A 21 30.84 -52.40 32.66
N ILE A 22 32.06 -51.94 32.99
CA ILE A 22 32.37 -50.50 33.13
C ILE A 22 32.45 -49.79 31.77
N VAL A 23 33.03 -50.46 30.77
CA VAL A 23 33.12 -49.96 29.39
C VAL A 23 31.73 -49.81 28.76
N MET A 24 30.82 -50.76 28.99
CA MET A 24 29.42 -50.67 28.54
C MET A 24 28.66 -49.50 29.19
N LYS A 25 28.91 -49.21 30.48
CA LYS A 25 28.22 -48.14 31.22
C LYS A 25 28.66 -46.75 30.75
N MET A 26 29.93 -46.55 30.41
CA MET A 26 30.43 -45.31 29.78
C MET A 26 29.95 -45.15 28.33
N ARG A 27 29.87 -46.25 27.56
CA ARG A 27 29.35 -46.24 26.18
C ARG A 27 27.85 -45.91 26.15
N ARG A 28 27.06 -46.43 27.10
CA ARG A 28 25.64 -46.05 27.30
C ARG A 28 25.49 -44.58 27.69
N ARG A 29 26.31 -44.04 28.59
CA ARG A 29 26.25 -42.61 28.96
C ARG A 29 26.62 -41.68 27.79
N ARG A 30 27.63 -42.03 27.00
CA ARG A 30 27.97 -41.28 25.76
C ARG A 30 26.84 -41.37 24.73
N LEU A 31 26.23 -42.54 24.55
CA LEU A 31 25.10 -42.72 23.65
C LEU A 31 23.90 -41.88 24.09
N VAL A 32 23.58 -41.85 25.39
CA VAL A 32 22.50 -41.03 25.95
C VAL A 32 22.78 -39.54 25.76
N LEU A 33 24.02 -39.08 25.99
CA LEU A 33 24.40 -37.68 25.73
C LEU A 33 24.28 -37.31 24.25
N VAL A 34 24.69 -38.19 23.34
CA VAL A 34 24.55 -37.99 21.89
C VAL A 34 23.07 -37.93 21.49
N LEU A 35 22.22 -38.80 22.05
CA LEU A 35 20.78 -38.78 21.81
C LEU A 35 20.12 -37.50 22.38
N CYS A 36 20.56 -37.02 23.54
CA CYS A 36 20.07 -35.75 24.10
C CYS A 36 20.48 -34.55 23.24
N MET A 37 21.73 -34.51 22.75
CA MET A 37 22.20 -33.46 21.86
C MET A 37 21.48 -33.51 20.50
N ALA A 38 21.26 -34.70 19.95
CA ALA A 38 20.47 -34.89 18.74
C ALA A 38 19.01 -34.44 18.94
N GLY A 39 18.42 -34.71 20.11
CA GLY A 39 17.08 -34.24 20.47
C GLY A 39 17.00 -32.71 20.58
N LEU A 40 17.99 -32.07 21.20
CA LEU A 40 18.06 -30.60 21.26
C LEU A 40 18.25 -29.97 19.88
N CYS A 41 19.08 -30.57 19.02
CA CYS A 41 19.23 -30.16 17.63
C CYS A 41 17.92 -30.32 16.85
N LEU A 42 17.19 -31.42 17.05
CA LEU A 42 15.89 -31.66 16.42
C LEU A 42 14.85 -30.63 16.87
N ILE A 43 14.79 -30.31 18.17
CA ILE A 43 13.89 -29.30 18.73
C ILE A 43 14.25 -27.91 18.16
N SER A 44 15.52 -27.55 18.12
CA SER A 44 16.00 -26.30 17.51
C SER A 44 15.64 -26.22 16.02
N PHE A 45 15.84 -27.32 15.29
CA PHE A 45 15.47 -27.42 13.88
C PHE A 45 13.96 -27.33 13.66
N MET A 46 13.15 -27.94 14.53
CA MET A 46 11.69 -27.79 14.49
C MET A 46 11.23 -26.39 14.85
N HIS A 47 11.90 -25.69 15.78
CA HIS A 47 11.64 -24.27 16.06
C HIS A 47 12.04 -23.38 14.88
N PHE A 48 13.12 -23.71 14.19
CA PHE A 48 13.54 -23.04 12.96
C PHE A 48 12.54 -23.26 11.82
N LEU A 49 12.07 -24.49 11.60
CA LEU A 49 11.01 -24.80 10.64
C LEU A 49 9.69 -24.12 11.02
N LYS A 50 9.36 -24.06 12.31
CA LYS A 50 8.20 -23.32 12.81
C LYS A 50 8.36 -21.83 12.53
N ALA A 51 9.54 -21.24 12.78
CA ALA A 51 9.83 -19.86 12.45
C ALA A 51 9.73 -19.59 10.94
N LEU A 52 10.23 -20.51 10.08
CA LEU A 52 10.03 -20.45 8.64
C LEU A 52 8.56 -20.60 8.24
N SER A 53 7.77 -21.43 8.92
CA SER A 53 6.33 -21.56 8.64
C SER A 53 5.54 -20.30 8.99
N TYR A 54 6.04 -19.49 9.95
CA TYR A 54 5.50 -18.15 10.25
C TYR A 54 5.91 -17.10 9.19
N ILE A 55 6.98 -17.35 8.43
CA ILE A 55 7.33 -16.59 7.23
C ILE A 55 6.52 -17.18 6.06
N THR A 56 5.22 -16.85 6.04
CA THR A 56 4.33 -16.89 4.87
C THR A 56 4.63 -17.97 3.83
N PHE A 57 4.49 -19.24 4.20
CA PHE A 57 4.53 -20.35 3.26
C PHE A 57 3.14 -20.57 2.63
N SER A 58 2.70 -19.63 1.80
CA SER A 58 1.54 -19.81 0.89
C SER A 58 1.60 -18.93 -0.37
N HIS A 59 2.80 -18.51 -0.80
CA HIS A 59 2.97 -17.85 -2.10
C HIS A 59 4.27 -18.21 -2.85
N GLU A 60 5.14 -19.04 -2.26
CA GLU A 60 6.49 -19.34 -2.78
C GLU A 60 6.57 -20.67 -3.55
N LEU A 61 5.58 -21.57 -3.48
CA LEU A 61 5.64 -22.86 -4.18
C LEU A 61 5.19 -22.81 -5.66
N SER A 62 4.58 -21.73 -6.13
CA SER A 62 4.33 -21.51 -7.56
C SER A 62 5.49 -20.83 -8.28
N ALA A 63 6.50 -20.32 -7.54
CA ALA A 63 7.67 -19.62 -8.08
C ALA A 63 8.92 -20.51 -8.22
N PHE A 64 8.95 -21.69 -7.60
CA PHE A 64 10.04 -22.67 -7.76
C PHE A 64 9.78 -23.64 -8.92
N SER A 65 9.88 -23.16 -10.16
CA SER A 65 10.28 -23.99 -11.31
C SER A 65 10.67 -23.15 -12.53
N PRO A 66 11.97 -22.82 -12.70
CA PRO A 66 12.56 -22.72 -14.03
C PRO A 66 13.81 -23.61 -14.22
N SER A 67 14.32 -24.26 -13.17
CA SER A 67 15.63 -24.94 -13.18
C SER A 67 15.64 -26.40 -13.65
N LEU A 68 14.52 -26.93 -14.18
CA LEU A 68 14.46 -28.29 -14.75
C LEU A 68 14.17 -28.35 -16.26
N ARG A 69 14.32 -27.23 -16.99
CA ARG A 69 14.32 -27.22 -18.47
C ARG A 69 15.49 -26.43 -19.07
N SER A 70 16.67 -26.50 -18.46
CA SER A 70 17.93 -26.06 -19.09
C SER A 70 18.78 -27.26 -19.49
N ILE A 71 18.31 -28.06 -20.46
CA ILE A 71 19.21 -28.87 -21.29
C ILE A 71 18.67 -28.80 -22.73
N PHE A 72 19.44 -28.16 -23.62
CA PHE A 72 19.19 -27.88 -25.05
C PHE A 72 18.13 -26.77 -25.28
N VAL A 73 18.42 -25.56 -25.78
CA VAL A 73 19.13 -25.18 -27.01
C VAL A 73 19.51 -23.70 -26.90
N ASP A 74 20.70 -23.39 -27.37
CA ASP A 74 21.34 -22.09 -27.43
C ASP A 74 20.57 -21.10 -28.33
N SER A 75 20.16 -19.94 -27.80
CA SER A 75 19.52 -18.89 -28.58
C SER A 75 20.22 -17.54 -28.39
N GLN A 76 21.48 -17.49 -28.83
CA GLN A 76 22.19 -16.26 -29.15
C GLN A 76 22.41 -16.12 -30.67
N PHE A 77 21.38 -16.33 -31.48
CA PHE A 77 21.39 -15.93 -32.90
C PHE A 77 19.93 -15.75 -33.32
N PHE A 78 19.61 -14.68 -34.06
CA PHE A 78 18.27 -14.23 -34.49
C PHE A 78 17.63 -13.08 -33.70
N TRP A 79 18.35 -11.95 -33.62
CA TRP A 79 17.73 -10.64 -33.79
C TRP A 79 18.43 -9.92 -34.93
N LYS A 80 17.94 -10.14 -36.15
CA LYS A 80 18.27 -9.29 -37.30
C LYS A 80 16.96 -8.88 -37.95
N GLN A 81 16.73 -7.57 -37.96
CA GLN A 81 15.64 -6.92 -38.69
C GLN A 81 15.58 -7.44 -40.13
N ASN A 82 14.37 -7.67 -40.63
CA ASN A 82 14.05 -7.44 -42.03
C ASN A 82 12.62 -6.93 -42.14
N ALA A 83 12.47 -6.01 -43.08
CA ALA A 83 11.30 -5.20 -43.37
C ALA A 83 10.19 -6.00 -44.06
N ALA A 84 8.97 -5.48 -43.88
CA ALA A 84 7.78 -5.55 -44.73
C ALA A 84 7.35 -6.89 -45.32
N GLU A 85 6.16 -7.34 -44.93
CA GLU A 85 5.15 -7.82 -45.89
C GLU A 85 3.74 -7.71 -45.29
N ASP A 86 2.82 -7.22 -46.12
CA ASP A 86 1.45 -6.83 -45.82
C ASP A 86 0.59 -8.00 -45.31
N VAL A 87 -0.04 -7.80 -44.15
CA VAL A 87 -1.22 -8.58 -43.75
C VAL A 87 -2.37 -7.63 -43.49
N ASN A 88 -3.38 -7.80 -44.33
CA ASN A 88 -4.62 -7.07 -44.46
C ASN A 88 -5.31 -6.87 -43.09
N THR A 89 -5.31 -5.62 -42.60
CA THR A 89 -6.03 -5.22 -41.38
C THR A 89 -7.49 -4.89 -41.74
N GLY A 90 -8.43 -5.53 -41.04
CA GLY A 90 -9.83 -5.09 -41.00
C GLY A 90 -9.94 -3.65 -40.48
N PRO A 91 -11.09 -2.97 -40.68
CA PRO A 91 -11.14 -1.52 -40.68
C PRO A 91 -10.73 -0.96 -39.32
N GLY A 92 -9.53 -0.37 -39.27
CA GLY A 92 -9.07 0.44 -38.17
C GLY A 92 -10.07 1.57 -37.95
N LEU A 93 -10.68 1.59 -36.77
CA LEU A 93 -11.56 2.66 -36.35
C LEU A 93 -10.72 3.94 -36.19
N GLN A 94 -10.60 4.73 -37.26
CA GLN A 94 -10.19 6.12 -37.15
C GLN A 94 -11.26 6.82 -36.32
N VAL A 95 -10.96 7.08 -35.05
CA VAL A 95 -11.71 8.04 -34.25
C VAL A 95 -11.48 9.41 -34.89
N THR A 96 -12.31 9.77 -35.86
CA THR A 96 -12.31 11.10 -36.48
C THR A 96 -12.90 12.07 -35.48
N VAL A 97 -12.06 12.55 -34.56
CA VAL A 97 -12.35 13.78 -33.82
C VAL A 97 -12.43 14.87 -34.89
N LYS A 98 -13.62 15.44 -35.12
CA LYS A 98 -13.78 16.62 -35.98
C LYS A 98 -12.89 17.73 -35.41
N ALA A 99 -11.74 17.92 -36.04
CA ALA A 99 -10.84 19.03 -35.77
C ALA A 99 -11.54 20.32 -36.19
N GLN A 100 -12.04 21.08 -35.23
CA GLN A 100 -12.21 22.51 -35.43
C GLN A 100 -10.86 23.19 -35.20
N ASN A 101 -10.51 24.04 -36.17
CA ASN A 101 -9.27 24.81 -36.36
C ASN A 101 -8.41 25.07 -35.11
N GLY A 102 -7.13 24.65 -35.20
CA GLY A 102 -6.10 24.80 -34.16
C GLY A 102 -5.69 23.45 -33.56
N ALA A 103 -5.16 22.54 -34.38
CA ALA A 103 -5.08 21.11 -34.09
C ALA A 103 -4.20 20.77 -32.87
N ARG A 104 -4.83 20.65 -31.70
CA ARG A 104 -4.25 19.93 -30.55
C ARG A 104 -4.00 18.47 -30.95
N PRO A 105 -2.91 17.82 -30.49
CA PRO A 105 -2.69 16.41 -30.76
C PRO A 105 -3.86 15.56 -30.22
N PRO A 106 -4.13 14.38 -30.80
CA PRO A 106 -5.09 13.44 -30.24
C PRO A 106 -4.82 13.21 -28.75
N LEU A 107 -5.86 13.09 -27.92
CA LEU A 107 -5.70 13.05 -26.45
C LEU A 107 -4.72 11.97 -25.97
N HIS A 108 -4.71 10.81 -26.64
CA HIS A 108 -3.80 9.70 -26.35
C HIS A 108 -2.33 9.96 -26.74
N ARG A 109 -2.03 11.07 -27.41
CA ARG A 109 -0.69 11.55 -27.78
C ARG A 109 -0.34 12.88 -27.12
N ALA A 110 -1.23 13.42 -26.29
CA ALA A 110 -0.98 14.68 -25.61
C ALA A 110 0.19 14.51 -24.61
N LEU A 111 1.04 15.54 -24.56
CA LEU A 111 2.04 15.70 -23.52
C LEU A 111 1.39 16.33 -22.29
N PHE A 112 1.91 15.99 -21.11
CA PHE A 112 1.48 16.56 -19.84
C PHE A 112 2.65 17.30 -19.19
N GLU A 113 2.49 18.60 -18.94
CA GLU A 113 3.49 19.40 -18.24
C GLU A 113 3.23 19.38 -16.74
N LEU A 114 4.15 18.79 -15.98
CA LEU A 114 4.11 18.88 -14.53
C LEU A 114 4.47 20.30 -14.07
N LYS A 115 3.68 20.79 -13.12
CA LYS A 115 3.87 22.10 -12.50
C LYS A 115 4.21 21.92 -11.04
N ASP A 116 5.07 22.81 -10.54
CA ASP A 116 5.40 22.81 -9.13
C ASP A 116 4.20 23.26 -8.29
N ASP A 117 4.08 22.66 -7.11
CA ASP A 117 3.07 23.00 -6.13
C ASP A 117 3.54 24.17 -5.27
N GLU A 118 2.89 25.33 -5.45
CA GLU A 118 3.18 26.56 -4.72
C GLU A 118 2.43 26.65 -3.36
N ALA A 119 1.67 25.62 -3.00
CA ALA A 119 0.90 25.63 -1.76
C ALA A 119 1.82 25.68 -0.53
N LYS A 120 1.47 26.57 0.40
CA LYS A 120 2.18 26.71 1.68
C LYS A 120 1.60 25.73 2.69
N TYR A 121 2.21 24.57 2.87
CA TYR A 121 1.76 23.55 3.82
C TYR A 121 2.20 23.80 5.27
N PHE A 122 3.29 24.55 5.46
CA PHE A 122 3.86 24.84 6.77
C PHE A 122 3.73 26.32 7.13
N ILE A 123 3.65 26.61 8.43
CA ILE A 123 3.67 27.95 9.01
C ILE A 123 4.84 28.08 9.98
N GLN A 124 5.37 29.28 10.09
CA GLN A 124 6.30 29.62 11.17
C GLN A 124 5.52 30.29 12.30
N THR A 125 5.57 29.71 13.49
CA THR A 125 4.92 30.24 14.69
C THR A 125 5.65 31.48 15.20
N LYS A 126 4.99 32.31 16.04
CA LYS A 126 5.63 33.48 16.70
C LYS A 126 6.91 33.12 17.46
N ALA A 127 7.00 31.90 17.96
CA ALA A 127 8.17 31.40 18.69
C ALA A 127 9.25 30.75 17.78
N GLY A 128 9.05 30.79 16.46
CA GLY A 128 10.04 30.37 15.46
C GLY A 128 9.92 28.93 14.97
N ALA A 129 9.02 28.11 15.54
CA ALA A 129 8.84 26.72 15.09
C ALA A 129 8.08 26.63 13.76
N ILE A 130 8.52 25.72 12.91
CA ILE A 130 7.86 25.37 11.64
C ILE A 130 6.83 24.28 11.94
N CYS A 131 5.57 24.50 11.60
CA CYS A 131 4.49 23.58 11.93
C CYS A 131 3.62 23.32 10.70
N PHE A 132 3.21 22.08 10.50
CA PHE A 132 2.28 21.69 9.44
C PHE A 132 0.89 22.27 9.75
N LYS A 133 0.33 23.04 8.80
CA LYS A 133 -0.90 23.81 9.01
C LYS A 133 -2.08 22.94 9.43
N GLN A 134 -2.35 21.88 8.69
CA GLN A 134 -3.53 21.03 8.92
C GLN A 134 -3.38 20.15 10.17
N GLY A 135 -2.16 19.89 10.62
CA GLY A 135 -1.89 19.06 11.80
C GLY A 135 -1.64 19.83 13.09
N THR A 136 -1.68 21.16 13.07
CA THR A 136 -1.33 21.99 14.25
C THR A 136 -2.53 22.76 14.76
N LYS A 137 -2.76 22.74 16.08
CA LYS A 137 -3.79 23.54 16.74
C LYS A 137 -3.41 25.02 16.68
N MET A 138 -4.10 25.80 15.85
CA MET A 138 -3.92 27.25 15.83
C MET A 138 -4.51 27.87 17.09
N VAL A 139 -3.71 28.66 17.82
CA VAL A 139 -4.23 29.51 18.90
C VAL A 139 -4.86 30.72 18.23
N ALA A 140 -6.17 30.92 18.40
CA ALA A 140 -6.82 32.16 18.00
C ALA A 140 -6.11 33.33 18.68
N PRO A 141 -5.86 34.46 18.00
CA PRO A 141 -5.25 35.61 18.66
C PRO A 141 -6.12 36.00 19.86
N SER A 142 -5.55 35.94 21.06
CA SER A 142 -6.19 36.46 22.27
C SER A 142 -6.41 37.95 22.07
N VAL A 143 -7.63 38.41 22.36
CA VAL A 143 -8.07 39.81 22.30
C VAL A 143 -7.24 40.72 23.24
N GLU A 144 -6.37 40.16 24.06
CA GLU A 144 -5.47 40.88 24.97
C GLU A 144 -4.26 41.54 24.27
N ASP A 145 -3.96 41.19 23.01
CA ASP A 145 -2.88 41.86 22.24
C ASP A 145 -3.35 43.19 21.59
N ALA A 146 -4.57 43.66 21.90
CA ALA A 146 -5.19 44.84 21.30
C ALA A 146 -5.75 45.82 22.35
N VAL A 147 -4.95 46.26 23.34
CA VAL A 147 -5.18 47.54 24.00
C VAL A 147 -3.85 48.25 24.28
N ASP A 148 -3.82 49.50 23.83
CA ASP A 148 -2.75 50.48 23.75
C ASP A 148 -2.33 51.06 25.12
N TRP A 149 -1.19 51.76 25.10
CA TRP A 149 -0.68 52.74 26.05
C TRP A 149 -1.78 53.51 26.83
N ASP A 150 -1.69 53.60 28.17
CA ASP A 150 -1.34 54.84 28.91
C ASP A 150 -1.40 54.68 30.45
N ARG A 151 -0.40 55.28 31.11
CA ARG A 151 -0.33 55.88 32.47
C ARG A 151 -0.72 55.16 33.79
N SER A 152 0.35 54.94 34.57
CA SER A 152 0.68 55.53 35.89
C SER A 152 -0.11 55.22 37.18
N VAL A 153 0.66 54.69 38.15
CA VAL A 153 0.72 55.02 39.60
C VAL A 153 -0.47 54.64 40.50
N MET A 154 -0.26 53.65 41.39
CA MET A 154 -0.34 53.82 42.85
C MET A 154 0.12 52.56 43.62
N ASP A 155 0.42 52.76 44.90
CA ASP A 155 1.44 52.11 45.73
C ASP A 155 0.82 51.18 46.82
N LYS A 156 1.50 50.05 47.12
CA LYS A 156 1.56 49.26 48.40
C LYS A 156 0.35 48.42 48.94
N PRO A 157 0.56 47.49 49.92
CA PRO A 157 1.73 46.63 50.18
C PRO A 157 1.42 45.15 50.58
N SER A 158 2.46 44.32 50.44
CA SER A 158 2.93 43.21 51.31
C SER A 158 1.98 42.11 51.83
N VAL A 159 2.25 40.87 51.40
CA VAL A 159 2.35 39.70 52.29
C VAL A 159 3.58 38.87 51.91
N GLN A 160 4.54 38.79 52.83
CA GLN A 160 5.72 37.91 52.78
C GLN A 160 5.34 36.48 53.18
N LYS A 161 6.01 35.48 52.55
CA LYS A 161 6.53 34.19 53.07
C LYS A 161 6.53 33.16 51.93
N VAL A 162 7.55 32.34 51.62
CA VAL A 162 8.87 32.06 52.18
C VAL A 162 9.78 31.71 51.00
N VAL A 163 11.02 32.20 51.05
CA VAL A 163 12.09 31.90 50.10
C VAL A 163 12.64 30.49 50.38
N ASN A 164 12.54 29.59 49.40
CA ASN A 164 13.47 28.47 49.28
C ASN A 164 14.43 28.77 48.12
N ARG A 165 15.63 29.24 48.46
CA ARG A 165 16.75 29.39 47.54
C ARG A 165 17.37 28.01 47.32
N GLY A 166 17.18 27.47 46.12
CA GLY A 166 17.85 26.26 45.65
C GLY A 166 18.18 26.37 44.18
N PHE A 167 19.45 26.61 43.90
CA PHE A 167 20.17 26.42 42.64
C PHE A 167 19.73 27.21 41.39
N SER A 168 20.68 28.03 40.93
CA SER A 168 20.78 28.63 39.61
C SER A 168 20.55 27.61 38.49
N GLY A 169 19.30 27.53 38.02
CA GLY A 169 18.95 26.84 36.78
C GLY A 169 19.00 27.82 35.62
N ARG A 170 19.86 27.54 34.63
CA ARG A 170 19.86 28.18 33.30
C ARG A 170 18.41 28.38 32.81
N PRO A 171 18.10 29.47 32.08
CA PRO A 171 16.75 29.67 31.57
C PRO A 171 16.34 28.42 30.79
N ARG A 172 15.31 27.72 31.28
CA ARG A 172 14.68 26.62 30.54
C ARG A 172 14.29 27.20 29.19
N ARG A 173 15.02 26.84 28.13
CA ARG A 173 14.60 27.10 26.75
C ARG A 173 13.17 26.59 26.66
N ARG A 174 12.22 27.51 26.51
CA ARG A 174 10.81 27.19 26.36
C ARG A 174 10.74 26.26 25.13
N TRP A 175 10.35 25.01 25.32
CA TRP A 175 10.23 24.06 24.23
C TRP A 175 9.26 24.63 23.20
N VAL A 176 9.77 25.06 22.06
CA VAL A 176 8.97 25.58 20.96
C VAL A 176 8.54 24.40 20.09
N GLY A 177 7.67 23.55 20.64
CA GLY A 177 7.06 22.45 19.90
C GLY A 177 5.77 22.89 19.22
N CYS A 178 5.43 22.26 18.11
CA CYS A 178 4.11 22.42 17.49
C CYS A 178 3.05 21.68 18.32
N PRO A 179 1.92 22.31 18.69
CA PRO A 179 0.82 21.61 19.37
C PRO A 179 0.00 20.78 18.36
N CYS A 180 0.27 19.47 18.27
CA CYS A 180 -0.37 18.63 17.27
C CYS A 180 -1.85 18.39 17.55
N LEU A 181 -2.65 18.37 16.48
CA LEU A 181 -4.02 17.89 16.51
C LEU A 181 -4.05 16.36 16.63
N PRO A 182 -5.13 15.77 17.18
CA PRO A 182 -5.31 14.32 17.17
C PRO A 182 -5.16 13.76 15.75
N GLY A 183 -4.41 12.66 15.63
CA GLY A 183 -4.10 12.05 14.34
C GLY A 183 -2.74 12.45 13.75
N TRP A 184 -2.12 13.52 14.25
CA TRP A 184 -0.86 14.08 13.75
C TRP A 184 0.26 14.01 14.80
N HIS A 185 1.48 13.74 14.34
CA HIS A 185 2.64 13.42 15.18
C HIS A 185 3.92 14.09 14.68
N GLY A 186 4.99 13.93 15.47
CA GLY A 186 6.31 14.47 15.18
C GLY A 186 6.48 15.93 15.58
N SER A 187 7.73 16.41 15.54
CA SER A 187 8.09 17.78 15.96
C SER A 187 7.40 18.88 15.14
N TYR A 188 7.05 18.58 13.89
CA TYR A 188 6.39 19.49 12.95
C TYR A 188 4.87 19.27 12.84
N CYS A 189 4.29 18.31 13.58
CA CYS A 189 2.90 17.89 13.48
C CYS A 189 2.41 17.51 12.07
N GLY A 190 3.32 17.00 11.22
CA GLY A 190 3.01 16.62 9.84
C GLY A 190 3.10 15.12 9.56
N VAL A 191 3.39 14.30 10.57
CA VAL A 191 3.41 12.83 10.42
C VAL A 191 2.04 12.27 10.78
N PRO A 192 1.25 11.71 9.85
CA PRO A 192 -0.05 11.15 10.17
C PRO A 192 0.09 9.85 10.96
N THR A 193 -0.95 9.48 11.71
CA THR A 193 -0.98 8.30 12.59
C THR A 193 -0.58 7.01 11.86
N MET A 194 -1.03 6.81 10.61
CA MET A 194 -0.65 5.64 9.83
C MET A 194 0.86 5.53 9.58
N VAL A 195 1.57 6.66 9.44
CA VAL A 195 3.02 6.69 9.26
C VAL A 195 3.74 6.57 10.60
N GLN A 196 3.22 7.20 11.65
CA GLN A 196 3.76 7.09 13.00
C GLN A 196 3.84 5.62 13.47
N TYR A 197 2.82 4.83 13.15
CA TYR A 197 2.73 3.41 13.50
C TYR A 197 3.11 2.46 12.37
N SER A 198 3.84 2.93 11.36
CA SER A 198 4.36 2.08 10.28
C SER A 198 5.68 1.40 10.63
N ASN A 199 6.22 0.61 9.70
CA ASN A 199 7.57 0.03 9.78
C ASN A 199 8.68 0.95 9.22
N LEU A 200 8.41 2.25 8.95
CA LEU A 200 9.44 3.19 8.46
C LEU A 200 10.65 3.23 9.42
N PRO A 201 11.89 2.91 8.98
CA PRO A 201 13.04 2.83 9.88
C PRO A 201 13.61 4.21 10.27
N THR A 202 13.26 5.26 9.54
CA THR A 202 13.90 6.59 9.62
C THR A 202 12.99 7.69 10.19
N LYS A 203 11.96 7.33 10.98
CA LYS A 203 10.98 8.29 11.54
C LYS A 203 11.62 9.49 12.27
N GLU A 204 12.74 9.27 12.96
CA GLU A 204 13.45 10.32 13.71
C GLU A 204 14.20 11.33 12.80
N ARG A 205 14.36 11.03 11.51
CA ARG A 205 15.08 11.86 10.53
C ARG A 205 14.14 12.59 9.58
N LEU A 206 12.83 12.52 9.82
CA LEU A 206 11.83 13.16 8.97
C LEU A 206 11.93 14.68 9.06
N SER A 207 12.02 15.33 7.91
CA SER A 207 12.10 16.80 7.82
C SER A 207 11.16 17.34 6.75
N PRO A 208 10.43 18.45 7.02
CA PRO A 208 9.63 19.11 6.02
C PRO A 208 10.45 19.57 4.82
N ARG A 209 9.87 19.43 3.63
CA ARG A 209 10.47 19.92 2.40
C ARG A 209 10.15 21.39 2.15
N PRO A 210 11.11 22.18 1.65
CA PRO A 210 10.83 23.54 1.18
C PRO A 210 9.98 23.53 -0.11
N VAL A 211 10.21 22.56 -0.99
CA VAL A 211 9.47 22.37 -2.24
C VAL A 211 8.81 20.99 -2.21
N PRO A 212 7.47 20.90 -2.26
CA PRO A 212 6.76 19.64 -2.32
C PRO A 212 7.19 18.78 -3.53
N ARG A 213 7.22 17.47 -3.35
CA ARG A 213 7.32 16.54 -4.49
C ARG A 213 6.06 16.62 -5.35
N ARG A 214 6.14 16.24 -6.61
CA ARG A 214 4.94 16.05 -7.43
C ARG A 214 4.60 14.58 -7.47
N VAL A 215 3.33 14.24 -7.49
CA VAL A 215 2.85 12.85 -7.40
C VAL A 215 2.14 12.46 -8.68
N ILE A 216 2.59 11.37 -9.27
CA ILE A 216 2.10 10.77 -10.50
C ILE A 216 1.40 9.47 -10.12
N ASN A 217 0.08 9.38 -10.28
CA ASN A 217 -0.66 8.15 -10.03
C ASN A 217 -1.07 7.45 -11.34
N ALA A 218 -0.45 6.31 -11.60
CA ALA A 218 -0.71 5.44 -12.74
C ALA A 218 -1.74 4.36 -12.37
N VAL A 219 -2.83 4.30 -13.15
CA VAL A 219 -3.95 3.38 -12.92
C VAL A 219 -4.42 2.77 -14.24
N ASN A 220 -4.55 1.46 -14.27
CA ASN A 220 -5.26 0.74 -15.33
C ASN A 220 -6.74 0.67 -15.00
N ILE A 221 -7.61 0.95 -15.98
CA ILE A 221 -9.06 0.88 -15.80
C ILE A 221 -9.69 -0.10 -16.79
N ASN A 222 -10.75 -0.78 -16.36
CA ASN A 222 -11.61 -1.57 -17.24
C ASN A 222 -13.04 -1.04 -17.20
N HIS A 223 -13.69 -1.14 -16.03
CA HIS A 223 -15.04 -0.64 -15.77
C HIS A 223 -15.26 -0.19 -14.32
N GLU A 224 -14.18 0.02 -13.57
CA GLU A 224 -14.12 0.51 -12.18
C GLU A 224 -14.48 2.01 -12.05
N PHE A 225 -15.43 2.52 -12.85
CA PHE A 225 -15.69 3.98 -12.96
C PHE A 225 -16.12 4.63 -11.66
N ASP A 226 -16.89 3.95 -10.82
CA ASP A 226 -17.30 4.47 -9.51
C ASP A 226 -16.12 4.58 -8.55
N LEU A 227 -15.22 3.59 -8.53
CA LEU A 227 -13.99 3.63 -7.72
C LEU A 227 -12.99 4.66 -8.26
N LEU A 228 -12.95 4.85 -9.58
CA LEU A 228 -12.14 5.89 -10.22
C LEU A 228 -12.64 7.30 -9.87
N ASP A 229 -13.95 7.53 -9.89
CA ASP A 229 -14.56 8.81 -9.46
C ASP A 229 -14.24 9.09 -7.98
N VAL A 230 -14.34 8.07 -7.11
CA VAL A 230 -13.93 8.19 -5.71
C VAL A 230 -12.44 8.52 -5.58
N ARG A 231 -11.57 7.84 -6.34
CA ARG A 231 -10.13 8.11 -6.34
C ARG A 231 -9.84 9.58 -6.70
N PHE A 232 -10.47 10.11 -7.75
CA PHE A 232 -10.26 11.50 -8.15
C PHE A 232 -10.69 12.50 -7.07
N HIS A 233 -11.77 12.22 -6.35
CA HIS A 233 -12.21 13.09 -5.26
C HIS A 233 -11.38 12.95 -3.98
N GLU A 234 -10.89 11.74 -3.66
CA GLU A 234 -10.05 11.51 -2.48
C GLU A 234 -8.62 12.03 -2.63
N LEU A 235 -8.09 12.00 -3.86
CA LEU A 235 -6.67 12.25 -4.12
C LEU A 235 -6.41 13.46 -5.02
N GLY A 236 -7.46 14.09 -5.55
CA GLY A 236 -7.35 15.13 -6.56
C GLY A 236 -6.63 16.40 -6.09
N ASP A 237 -6.50 16.63 -4.79
CA ASP A 237 -5.75 17.74 -4.20
C ASP A 237 -4.26 17.42 -4.02
N VAL A 238 -3.92 16.17 -3.70
CA VAL A 238 -2.53 15.74 -3.47
C VAL A 238 -1.81 15.22 -4.73
N ILE A 239 -2.55 14.63 -5.68
CA ILE A 239 -2.01 14.12 -6.94
C ILE A 239 -1.87 15.24 -7.96
N ASP A 240 -0.73 15.29 -8.63
CA ASP A 240 -0.42 16.29 -9.65
C ASP A 240 -0.81 15.81 -11.05
N VAL A 241 -0.71 14.50 -11.33
CA VAL A 241 -1.21 13.88 -12.56
C VAL A 241 -1.72 12.45 -12.32
N PHE A 242 -2.89 12.16 -12.88
CA PHE A 242 -3.45 10.82 -13.02
C PHE A 242 -3.16 10.28 -14.41
N VAL A 243 -2.30 9.28 -14.51
CA VAL A 243 -2.03 8.56 -15.76
C VAL A 243 -3.01 7.39 -15.85
N ILE A 244 -4.05 7.53 -16.67
CA ILE A 244 -5.13 6.56 -16.77
C ILE A 244 -5.01 5.79 -18.08
N CYS A 245 -4.79 4.48 -17.98
CA CYS A 245 -4.71 3.59 -19.14
C CYS A 245 -6.02 2.84 -19.35
N GLU A 246 -6.56 2.98 -20.57
CA GLU A 246 -7.70 2.23 -21.07
C GLU A 246 -7.28 1.40 -22.28
N SER A 247 -7.70 0.14 -22.32
CA SER A 247 -7.57 -0.72 -23.50
C SER A 247 -8.91 -0.92 -24.22
N ASN A 248 -8.88 -1.14 -25.53
CA ASN A 248 -10.01 -1.66 -26.31
C ASN A 248 -10.13 -3.20 -26.23
N PHE A 249 -9.36 -3.85 -25.36
CA PHE A 249 -9.48 -5.28 -25.05
C PHE A 249 -9.80 -5.51 -23.57
N THR A 250 -10.55 -6.57 -23.27
CA THR A 250 -10.68 -7.13 -21.93
C THR A 250 -9.36 -7.77 -21.48
N ALA A 251 -9.19 -8.06 -20.20
CA ALA A 251 -7.99 -8.78 -19.73
C ALA A 251 -7.88 -10.21 -20.31
N PHE A 252 -8.98 -10.78 -20.82
CA PHE A 252 -8.98 -12.03 -21.59
C PHE A 252 -8.57 -11.85 -23.07
N GLY A 253 -8.62 -10.63 -23.60
CA GLY A 253 -8.29 -10.31 -24.98
C GLY A 253 -9.48 -10.21 -25.93
N GLU A 254 -10.71 -10.09 -25.42
CA GLU A 254 -11.90 -9.82 -26.24
C GLU A 254 -12.08 -8.33 -26.48
N PRO A 255 -12.58 -7.88 -27.66
CA PRO A 255 -12.85 -6.47 -27.92
C PRO A 255 -13.85 -5.88 -26.90
N LYS A 256 -13.56 -4.67 -26.40
CA LYS A 256 -14.44 -3.91 -25.51
C LYS A 256 -14.56 -2.45 -25.93
N PRO A 257 -15.71 -1.80 -25.67
CA PRO A 257 -15.86 -0.37 -25.94
C PRO A 257 -14.96 0.47 -25.01
N LEU A 258 -14.56 1.65 -25.49
CA LEU A 258 -13.76 2.62 -24.76
C LEU A 258 -14.67 3.59 -24.00
N LYS A 259 -15.14 3.18 -22.83
CA LYS A 259 -16.11 3.94 -22.04
C LYS A 259 -15.48 5.10 -21.27
N PHE A 260 -14.23 4.98 -20.84
CA PHE A 260 -13.57 6.06 -20.09
C PHE A 260 -13.33 7.28 -20.98
N ILE A 261 -12.81 7.10 -22.19
CA ILE A 261 -12.64 8.22 -23.12
C ILE A 261 -13.97 8.88 -23.51
N GLU A 262 -15.05 8.10 -23.67
CA GLU A 262 -16.40 8.65 -23.88
C GLU A 262 -16.82 9.57 -22.71
N MET A 263 -16.62 9.12 -21.47
CA MET A 263 -16.90 9.90 -20.25
C MET A 263 -15.98 11.10 -20.08
N LEU A 264 -14.73 11.01 -20.51
CA LEU A 264 -13.79 12.11 -20.45
C LEU A 264 -14.17 13.22 -21.44
N LEU A 265 -14.54 12.85 -22.67
CA LEU A 265 -14.93 13.79 -23.73
C LEU A 265 -16.31 14.41 -23.52
N ASN A 266 -17.23 13.70 -22.86
CA ASN A 266 -18.57 14.22 -22.58
C ASN A 266 -18.63 15.15 -21.34
N GLY A 267 -17.50 15.36 -20.65
CA GLY A 267 -17.39 16.26 -19.52
C GLY A 267 -17.63 15.63 -18.14
N THR A 268 -17.83 14.31 -18.03
CA THR A 268 -18.03 13.64 -16.73
C THR A 268 -16.90 13.96 -15.73
N TYR A 269 -15.66 14.04 -16.22
CA TYR A 269 -14.46 14.29 -15.42
C TYR A 269 -13.90 15.71 -15.58
N SER A 270 -14.71 16.70 -16.00
CA SER A 270 -14.21 18.06 -16.27
C SER A 270 -13.56 18.73 -15.05
N TYR A 271 -13.99 18.36 -13.83
CA TYR A 271 -13.49 18.90 -12.56
C TYR A 271 -12.04 18.50 -12.25
N VAL A 272 -11.55 17.40 -12.85
CA VAL A 272 -10.19 16.87 -12.67
C VAL A 272 -9.46 16.68 -14.01
N GLY A 273 -10.11 16.97 -15.14
CA GLY A 273 -9.61 16.69 -16.47
C GLY A 273 -8.26 17.34 -16.80
N ASN A 274 -7.95 18.48 -16.19
CA ASN A 274 -6.66 19.15 -16.30
C ASN A 274 -5.50 18.40 -15.61
N LYS A 275 -5.79 17.36 -14.82
CA LYS A 275 -4.82 16.47 -14.18
C LYS A 275 -4.80 15.07 -14.80
N ILE A 276 -5.60 14.79 -15.83
CA ILE A 276 -5.68 13.45 -16.45
C ILE A 276 -4.75 13.39 -17.67
N LEU A 277 -3.83 12.44 -17.66
CA LEU A 277 -3.09 11.97 -18.83
C LEU A 277 -3.69 10.64 -19.31
N TYR A 278 -4.44 10.69 -20.41
CA TYR A 278 -5.04 9.51 -21.01
C TYR A 278 -4.02 8.69 -21.80
N VAL A 279 -3.88 7.41 -21.47
CA VAL A 279 -3.09 6.39 -22.17
C VAL A 279 -4.06 5.42 -22.84
N PHE A 280 -3.89 5.20 -24.15
CA PHE A 280 -4.70 4.25 -24.91
C PHE A 280 -3.85 3.07 -25.34
N LEU A 281 -4.22 1.87 -24.89
CA LEU A 281 -3.64 0.60 -25.34
C LEU A 281 -4.56 -0.02 -26.39
N ASP A 282 -4.14 0.07 -27.66
CA ASP A 282 -4.94 -0.26 -28.84
C ASP A 282 -4.80 -1.70 -29.34
N HIS A 283 -3.99 -2.51 -28.67
CA HIS A 283 -3.68 -3.89 -29.04
C HIS A 283 -3.62 -4.80 -27.81
N PHE A 284 -3.75 -6.11 -28.05
CA PHE A 284 -3.56 -7.13 -27.03
C PHE A 284 -2.19 -7.79 -27.23
N PRO A 285 -1.39 -8.02 -26.17
CA PRO A 285 -0.04 -8.53 -26.32
C PRO A 285 -0.02 -9.94 -26.89
N SER A 286 0.95 -10.20 -27.79
CA SER A 286 1.20 -11.53 -28.33
C SER A 286 1.52 -12.51 -27.21
N GLY A 287 0.89 -13.70 -27.22
CA GLY A 287 1.05 -14.68 -26.15
C GLY A 287 0.09 -14.48 -24.96
N GLY A 288 -0.53 -13.31 -24.81
CA GLY A 288 -1.40 -12.99 -23.67
C GLY A 288 -2.67 -13.86 -23.57
N ARG A 289 -3.11 -14.46 -24.69
CA ARG A 289 -4.25 -15.40 -24.68
C ARG A 289 -3.81 -16.77 -24.18
N GLN A 290 -2.55 -17.13 -24.36
CA GLN A 290 -1.98 -18.40 -23.92
C GLN A 290 -1.56 -18.32 -22.46
N ASP A 291 -0.98 -17.19 -22.05
CA ASP A 291 -0.58 -16.90 -20.68
C ASP A 291 -1.12 -15.53 -20.26
N GLY A 292 -2.13 -15.54 -19.39
CA GLY A 292 -2.77 -14.31 -18.90
C GLY A 292 -1.79 -13.36 -18.23
N TRP A 293 -0.74 -13.88 -17.56
CA TRP A 293 0.25 -13.05 -16.87
C TRP A 293 1.01 -12.12 -17.84
N ILE A 294 1.19 -12.52 -19.10
CA ILE A 294 1.75 -11.64 -20.13
C ILE A 294 0.82 -10.45 -20.36
N ALA A 295 -0.49 -10.66 -20.39
CA ALA A 295 -1.46 -9.59 -20.58
C ALA A 295 -1.50 -8.63 -19.38
N ASP A 296 -1.51 -9.16 -18.16
CA ASP A 296 -1.53 -8.37 -16.92
C ASP A 296 -0.25 -7.56 -16.70
N ASP A 297 0.92 -8.16 -16.96
CA ASP A 297 2.21 -7.48 -16.91
C ASP A 297 2.27 -6.37 -17.96
N TYR A 298 1.96 -6.72 -19.22
CA TYR A 298 2.10 -5.80 -20.34
C TYR A 298 1.23 -4.56 -20.17
N LEU A 299 0.02 -4.72 -19.60
CA LEU A 299 -0.86 -3.60 -19.32
C LEU A 299 -0.20 -2.56 -18.39
N ARG A 300 0.53 -3.00 -17.36
CA ARG A 300 1.27 -2.13 -16.43
C ARG A 300 2.55 -1.59 -17.03
N THR A 301 3.26 -2.39 -17.81
CA THR A 301 4.44 -1.95 -18.56
C THR A 301 4.09 -0.86 -19.56
N PHE A 302 3.04 -1.05 -20.37
CA PHE A 302 2.59 -0.08 -21.37
C PHE A 302 2.09 1.21 -20.71
N LEU A 303 1.25 1.11 -19.67
CA LEU A 303 0.79 2.26 -18.87
C LEU A 303 1.99 3.11 -18.41
N THR A 304 3.01 2.46 -17.85
CA THR A 304 4.17 3.17 -17.29
C THR A 304 5.03 3.77 -18.39
N GLN A 305 5.46 2.99 -19.38
CA GLN A 305 6.37 3.47 -20.42
C GLN A 305 5.72 4.55 -21.30
N ASN A 306 4.48 4.35 -21.74
CA ASN A 306 3.77 5.33 -22.55
C ASN A 306 3.36 6.56 -21.74
N GLY A 307 2.90 6.38 -20.50
CA GLY A 307 2.50 7.48 -19.63
C GLY A 307 3.69 8.36 -19.27
N MET A 308 4.75 7.77 -18.73
CA MET A 308 5.91 8.51 -18.24
C MET A 308 6.70 9.20 -19.36
N SER A 309 6.77 8.62 -20.57
CA SER A 309 7.42 9.27 -21.71
C SER A 309 6.71 10.53 -22.22
N ARG A 310 5.45 10.76 -21.82
CA ARG A 310 4.66 11.94 -22.20
C ARG A 310 4.58 12.99 -21.11
N ILE A 311 5.16 12.75 -19.93
CA ILE A 311 5.24 13.74 -18.88
C ILE A 311 6.52 14.54 -19.07
N ILE A 312 6.38 15.84 -19.29
CA ILE A 312 7.51 16.76 -19.40
C ILE A 312 7.74 17.48 -18.07
N ASN A 313 8.96 17.97 -17.88
CA ASN A 313 9.39 18.68 -16.68
C ASN A 313 9.45 17.80 -15.41
N LEU A 314 9.67 16.49 -15.57
CA LEU A 314 9.89 15.53 -14.46
C LEU A 314 11.12 15.91 -13.62
N ARG A 315 11.05 15.66 -12.31
CA ARG A 315 12.18 15.69 -11.39
C ARG A 315 12.44 14.29 -10.88
N ASP A 316 13.70 14.03 -10.59
CA ASP A 316 14.19 12.76 -10.05
C ASP A 316 13.49 12.37 -8.74
N ASP A 317 13.11 13.35 -7.92
CA ASP A 317 12.47 13.16 -6.63
C ASP A 317 10.93 13.20 -6.67
N ASP A 318 10.32 13.36 -7.84
CA ASP A 318 8.86 13.17 -7.97
C ASP A 318 8.48 11.73 -7.62
N ILE A 319 7.24 11.54 -7.17
CA ILE A 319 6.74 10.24 -6.71
C ILE A 319 5.94 9.59 -7.82
N PHE A 320 6.33 8.38 -8.20
CA PHE A 320 5.52 7.49 -9.02
C PHE A 320 4.72 6.53 -8.13
N LEU A 321 3.41 6.48 -8.32
CA LEU A 321 2.47 5.57 -7.65
C LEU A 321 1.73 4.74 -8.69
N ILE A 322 1.86 3.42 -8.64
CA ILE A 322 1.07 2.48 -9.45
C ILE A 322 0.16 1.65 -8.55
N ASN A 323 -1.14 1.70 -8.84
CA ASN A 323 -2.17 0.98 -8.09
C ASN A 323 -3.23 0.42 -9.03
N ASP A 324 -3.81 -0.70 -8.64
CA ASP A 324 -5.02 -1.19 -9.29
C ASP A 324 -6.19 -0.24 -8.95
N ALA A 325 -7.20 -0.20 -9.82
CA ALA A 325 -8.29 0.78 -9.67
C ALA A 325 -9.06 0.62 -8.34
N ASP A 326 -9.12 -0.60 -7.80
CA ASP A 326 -9.72 -0.94 -6.51
C ASP A 326 -8.77 -0.80 -5.30
N GLU A 327 -7.53 -0.34 -5.50
CA GLU A 327 -6.54 -0.02 -4.46
C GLU A 327 -6.39 1.51 -4.30
N ILE A 328 -7.18 2.13 -3.42
CA ILE A 328 -7.18 3.59 -3.22
C ILE A 328 -6.29 3.94 -2.00
N PRO A 329 -5.10 4.54 -2.19
CA PRO A 329 -4.30 5.01 -1.06
C PRO A 329 -5.01 6.17 -0.34
N ALA A 330 -4.75 6.33 0.95
CA ALA A 330 -5.31 7.41 1.75
C ALA A 330 -4.56 8.72 1.50
N HIS A 331 -5.33 9.81 1.33
CA HIS A 331 -4.83 11.17 1.12
C HIS A 331 -3.65 11.54 2.04
N ASP A 332 -3.82 11.42 3.36
CA ASP A 332 -2.83 11.89 4.34
C ASP A 332 -1.50 11.13 4.23
N GLY A 333 -1.53 9.86 3.81
CA GLY A 333 -0.34 9.07 3.56
C GLY A 333 0.42 9.54 2.31
N VAL A 334 -0.31 9.85 1.23
CA VAL A 334 0.29 10.42 0.01
C VAL A 334 0.84 11.82 0.27
N LEU A 335 0.09 12.64 1.03
CA LEU A 335 0.52 13.99 1.39
C LEU A 335 1.79 13.97 2.24
N PHE A 336 1.91 13.03 3.17
CA PHE A 336 3.15 12.83 3.91
C PHE A 336 4.36 12.58 2.99
N LEU A 337 4.23 11.65 2.02
CA LEU A 337 5.29 11.34 1.07
C LEU A 337 5.70 12.57 0.24
N LYS A 338 4.70 13.38 -0.15
CA LYS A 338 4.86 14.64 -0.89
C LYS A 338 5.67 15.69 -0.10
N LEU A 339 5.44 15.78 1.21
CA LEU A 339 5.90 16.90 2.04
C LEU A 339 7.15 16.65 2.87
N PHE A 340 7.58 15.40 3.07
CA PHE A 340 8.68 15.09 3.99
C PHE A 340 9.85 14.41 3.29
N ASP A 341 11.07 14.81 3.64
CA ASP A 341 12.30 14.06 3.39
C ASP A 341 12.57 13.05 4.51
N GLY A 342 13.44 12.08 4.22
CA GLY A 342 13.93 11.12 5.19
C GLY A 342 13.22 9.77 5.18
N TRP A 343 12.20 9.56 4.35
CA TRP A 343 11.68 8.21 4.06
C TRP A 343 12.57 7.50 3.01
N THR A 344 12.45 6.17 2.93
CA THR A 344 13.30 5.29 2.08
C THR A 344 12.46 4.56 1.01
N GLU A 345 13.07 3.82 0.10
CA GLU A 345 12.43 3.28 -1.10
C GLU A 345 12.71 1.78 -1.30
N PRO A 346 11.83 1.04 -2.00
CA PRO A 346 10.49 1.45 -2.44
C PRO A 346 9.51 1.44 -1.26
N PHE A 347 8.30 1.96 -1.44
CA PHE A 347 7.27 1.94 -0.41
C PHE A 347 5.97 1.27 -0.85
N ALA A 348 5.28 0.72 0.13
CA ALA A 348 3.99 0.07 0.01
C ALA A 348 2.89 0.83 0.74
N PHE A 349 1.63 0.41 0.59
CA PHE A 349 0.51 0.83 1.44
C PHE A 349 -0.13 -0.40 2.09
N HIS A 350 -0.46 -0.30 3.38
CA HIS A 350 -1.36 -1.26 4.04
C HIS A 350 -2.81 -0.83 3.83
N LEU A 351 -3.55 -1.55 3.00
CA LEU A 351 -4.94 -1.23 2.66
C LEU A 351 -5.91 -2.07 3.50
N ARG A 352 -7.02 -1.44 3.91
CA ARG A 352 -8.17 -2.15 4.48
C ARG A 352 -8.85 -2.98 3.40
N LYS A 353 -8.95 -4.30 3.58
CA LYS A 353 -9.59 -5.20 2.61
C LYS A 353 -11.10 -5.28 2.82
N SER A 354 -11.84 -5.06 1.74
CA SER A 354 -13.30 -5.15 1.71
C SER A 354 -13.76 -6.03 0.54
N LEU A 355 -14.99 -6.53 0.60
CA LEU A 355 -15.55 -7.45 -0.39
C LEU A 355 -16.99 -7.07 -0.79
N TYR A 356 -17.29 -7.00 -2.09
CA TYR A 356 -18.58 -6.59 -2.70
C TYR A 356 -19.04 -5.16 -2.41
N GLY A 357 -18.52 -4.58 -1.33
CA GLY A 357 -18.73 -3.25 -0.80
C GLY A 357 -17.83 -3.09 0.42
N PHE A 358 -17.88 -1.92 1.06
CA PHE A 358 -17.15 -1.63 2.29
C PHE A 358 -17.77 -2.27 3.54
N PHE A 359 -18.98 -2.82 3.40
CA PHE A 359 -19.76 -3.50 4.45
C PHE A 359 -19.31 -4.93 4.78
N TRP A 360 -18.51 -5.59 3.94
CA TRP A 360 -17.84 -6.85 4.31
C TRP A 360 -16.35 -6.60 4.52
N LYS A 361 -15.85 -6.83 5.73
CA LYS A 361 -14.43 -6.65 6.06
C LYS A 361 -13.69 -7.98 5.98
N GLN A 362 -12.70 -8.08 5.11
CA GLN A 362 -11.82 -9.24 5.09
C GLN A 362 -10.74 -9.12 6.19
N PRO A 363 -10.35 -10.24 6.83
CA PRO A 363 -9.35 -10.22 7.90
C PRO A 363 -7.97 -9.78 7.41
N GLY A 364 -7.22 -9.13 8.28
CA GLY A 364 -5.89 -8.61 7.99
C GLY A 364 -5.89 -7.36 7.09
N SER A 365 -4.75 -7.10 6.46
CA SER A 365 -4.53 -5.98 5.55
C SER A 365 -3.95 -6.48 4.24
N LEU A 366 -4.12 -5.72 3.15
CA LEU A 366 -3.37 -5.95 1.91
C LEU A 366 -2.17 -5.01 1.88
N GLU A 367 -0.95 -5.55 1.81
CA GLU A 367 0.26 -4.73 1.64
C GLU A 367 0.64 -4.67 0.16
N VAL A 368 0.57 -3.47 -0.42
CA VAL A 368 0.70 -3.24 -1.86
C VAL A 368 1.95 -2.40 -2.10
N ILE A 369 3.06 -2.98 -2.60
CA ILE A 369 4.20 -2.16 -3.07
C ILE A 369 3.69 -1.32 -4.23
N SER A 370 3.67 -0.01 -4.06
CA SER A 370 2.95 0.89 -4.96
C SER A 370 3.80 2.03 -5.48
N GLY A 371 4.90 2.38 -4.81
CA GLY A 371 5.58 3.61 -5.17
C GLY A 371 7.07 3.67 -4.88
N CYS A 372 7.69 4.57 -5.62
CA CYS A 372 9.08 5.00 -5.50
C CYS A 372 9.21 6.40 -6.10
N THR A 373 10.39 6.98 -6.01
CA THR A 373 10.79 8.16 -6.75
C THR A 373 10.96 7.85 -8.23
N VAL A 374 10.82 8.87 -9.07
CA VAL A 374 11.05 8.79 -10.51
C VAL A 374 12.49 8.36 -10.83
N ALA A 375 13.48 8.80 -10.04
CA ALA A 375 14.85 8.34 -10.17
C ALA A 375 14.97 6.82 -10.01
N MET A 376 14.38 6.26 -8.94
CA MET A 376 14.37 4.81 -8.75
C MET A 376 13.60 4.09 -9.86
N LEU A 377 12.46 4.63 -10.29
CA LEU A 377 11.67 4.08 -11.42
C LEU A 377 12.53 3.88 -12.66
N PHE A 378 13.30 4.89 -13.07
CA PHE A 378 14.12 4.80 -14.27
C PHE A 378 15.44 4.06 -14.04
N MET A 379 16.15 4.32 -12.95
CA MET A 379 17.49 3.75 -12.73
C MET A 379 17.44 2.27 -12.34
N VAL A 380 16.47 1.87 -11.50
CA VAL A 380 16.36 0.49 -11.00
C VAL A 380 15.40 -0.33 -11.85
N TYR A 381 14.23 0.23 -12.17
CA TYR A 381 13.17 -0.51 -12.84
C TYR A 381 13.11 -0.27 -14.36
N ASN A 382 14.01 0.54 -14.92
CA ASN A 382 14.05 0.87 -16.35
C ASN A 382 12.71 1.41 -16.88
N GLY A 383 12.03 2.24 -16.09
CA GLY A 383 10.76 2.86 -16.47
C GLY A 383 9.57 1.89 -16.50
N ASP A 384 9.66 0.74 -15.84
CA ASP A 384 8.65 -0.32 -15.91
C ASP A 384 7.99 -0.59 -14.54
N GLY A 385 6.74 -0.13 -14.39
CA GLY A 385 6.01 -0.18 -13.14
C GLY A 385 5.65 -1.60 -12.66
N ILE A 386 5.61 -2.61 -13.54
CA ILE A 386 5.37 -4.00 -13.09
C ILE A 386 6.53 -4.53 -12.24
N LYS A 387 7.78 -4.13 -12.56
CA LYS A 387 8.96 -4.56 -11.80
C LYS A 387 8.96 -4.00 -10.37
N LEU A 388 8.39 -2.81 -10.18
CA LEU A 388 8.11 -2.27 -8.85
C LEU A 388 7.09 -3.13 -8.09
N ARG A 389 6.01 -3.56 -8.77
CA ARG A 389 4.95 -4.39 -8.16
C ARG A 389 5.41 -5.78 -7.73
N ARG A 390 6.39 -6.38 -8.42
CA ARG A 390 6.87 -7.76 -8.17
C ARG A 390 7.78 -7.94 -6.97
N ARG A 391 8.18 -6.87 -6.28
CA ARG A 391 9.08 -6.92 -5.10
C ARG A 391 10.49 -7.49 -5.37
N GLU A 392 10.90 -7.62 -6.62
CA GLU A 392 12.20 -8.23 -7.02
C GLU A 392 13.36 -7.23 -7.09
N TYR A 393 13.23 -6.05 -6.48
CA TYR A 393 14.19 -4.95 -6.63
C TYR A 393 15.60 -5.28 -6.15
N TYR A 394 15.76 -6.14 -5.15
CA TYR A 394 17.08 -6.58 -4.67
C TYR A 394 17.85 -7.44 -5.69
N LEU A 395 17.14 -8.02 -6.67
CA LEU A 395 17.73 -8.77 -7.78
C LEU A 395 17.99 -7.89 -9.01
N MET A 396 17.50 -6.64 -9.01
CA MET A 396 17.71 -5.74 -10.14
C MET A 396 19.17 -5.29 -10.22
N PRO A 397 19.82 -5.37 -11.39
CA PRO A 397 21.26 -5.15 -11.53
C PRO A 397 21.71 -3.75 -11.11
N ASN A 398 20.85 -2.74 -11.31
CA ASN A 398 21.15 -1.34 -10.98
C ASN A 398 20.79 -0.95 -9.55
N PHE A 399 20.18 -1.83 -8.75
CA PHE A 399 19.73 -1.49 -7.39
C PHE A 399 20.87 -1.01 -6.50
N ARG A 400 22.00 -1.73 -6.47
CA ARG A 400 23.18 -1.34 -5.68
C ARG A 400 23.87 -0.09 -6.20
N LEU A 401 23.86 0.13 -7.51
CA LEU A 401 24.39 1.36 -8.11
C LEU A 401 23.56 2.57 -7.70
N TYR A 402 22.23 2.43 -7.74
CA TYR A 402 21.29 3.46 -7.28
C TYR A 402 21.46 3.73 -5.78
N GLU A 403 21.48 2.69 -4.94
CA GLU A 403 21.73 2.80 -3.49
C GLU A 403 23.01 3.59 -3.19
N ASN A 404 24.13 3.23 -3.83
CA ASN A 404 25.40 3.95 -3.67
C ASN A 404 25.33 5.40 -4.14
N SER A 405 24.61 5.69 -5.24
CA SER A 405 24.49 7.05 -5.77
C SER A 405 23.67 7.97 -4.88
N THR A 406 22.66 7.45 -4.17
CA THR A 406 21.83 8.22 -3.24
C THR A 406 22.52 8.44 -1.90
N GLY A 407 23.49 7.59 -1.53
CA GLY A 407 24.09 7.60 -0.19
C GLY A 407 23.12 7.21 0.92
N HIS A 408 21.99 6.58 0.56
CA HIS A 408 20.94 6.15 1.48
C HIS A 408 20.81 4.63 1.45
N ILE A 409 20.60 4.03 2.62
CA ILE A 409 20.25 2.60 2.69
C ILE A 409 18.79 2.46 2.25
N LEU A 410 18.57 1.66 1.22
CA LEU A 410 17.25 1.41 0.66
C LEU A 410 16.61 0.26 1.40
N VAL A 411 15.58 0.56 2.21
CA VAL A 411 14.85 -0.43 2.99
C VAL A 411 13.38 -0.32 2.62
N PRO A 412 12.75 -1.40 2.11
CA PRO A 412 11.33 -1.36 1.82
C PRO A 412 10.54 -1.07 3.10
N TRP A 413 9.48 -0.29 2.98
CA TRP A 413 8.57 -0.02 4.08
C TRP A 413 7.15 0.18 3.55
N ALA A 414 6.18 0.24 4.44
CA ALA A 414 4.79 0.47 4.09
C ALA A 414 4.27 1.72 4.80
N VAL A 415 3.53 2.58 4.09
CA VAL A 415 2.65 3.55 4.72
C VAL A 415 1.55 2.77 5.42
N GLY A 416 1.35 3.02 6.72
CA GLY A 416 0.41 2.26 7.53
C GLY A 416 1.00 1.00 8.16
N SER A 417 0.11 0.25 8.79
CA SER A 417 0.35 -1.08 9.36
C SER A 417 -0.94 -1.90 9.33
N PRO A 418 -0.92 -3.20 9.67
CA PRO A 418 -2.13 -4.01 9.73
C PRO A 418 -3.24 -3.49 10.66
N LEU A 419 -2.93 -2.56 11.56
CA LEU A 419 -3.88 -1.92 12.47
C LEU A 419 -4.17 -0.44 12.13
N HIS A 420 -3.27 0.21 11.37
CA HIS A 420 -3.42 1.59 10.96
C HIS A 420 -3.36 1.66 9.43
N PHE A 421 -4.47 1.33 8.79
CA PHE A 421 -4.56 1.29 7.33
C PHE A 421 -4.21 2.64 6.71
N ALA A 422 -3.54 2.58 5.56
CA ALA A 422 -3.17 3.70 4.72
C ALA A 422 -3.93 3.74 3.39
N GLY A 423 -5.15 3.20 3.37
CA GLY A 423 -6.04 3.22 2.23
C GLY A 423 -7.01 2.06 2.24
N TRP A 424 -7.60 1.80 1.09
CA TRP A 424 -8.65 0.81 0.89
C TRP A 424 -8.38 -0.08 -0.30
N HIS A 425 -8.68 -1.36 -0.15
CA HIS A 425 -8.79 -2.32 -1.23
C HIS A 425 -10.20 -2.89 -1.21
N CYS A 426 -10.95 -2.80 -2.31
CA CYS A 426 -12.28 -3.41 -2.37
C CYS A 426 -12.41 -4.43 -3.52
N SER A 427 -12.35 -5.69 -3.15
CA SER A 427 -12.60 -6.81 -4.05
C SER A 427 -14.05 -6.79 -4.51
N TRP A 428 -14.29 -6.89 -5.81
CA TRP A 428 -15.63 -7.07 -6.38
C TRP A 428 -16.65 -5.97 -6.00
N CYS A 429 -16.20 -4.75 -5.71
CA CYS A 429 -17.04 -3.57 -5.38
C CYS A 429 -17.89 -3.07 -6.58
N PHE A 430 -18.83 -3.89 -7.03
CA PHE A 430 -19.71 -3.60 -8.15
C PHE A 430 -21.14 -4.06 -7.87
N LYS A 431 -22.08 -3.52 -8.65
CA LYS A 431 -23.39 -4.16 -8.82
C LYS A 431 -23.23 -5.56 -9.45
N PRO A 432 -24.23 -6.46 -9.32
CA PRO A 432 -24.13 -7.83 -9.85
C PRO A 432 -23.71 -7.90 -11.32
N GLU A 433 -24.20 -6.98 -12.15
CA GLU A 433 -23.87 -6.91 -13.57
C GLU A 433 -22.39 -6.57 -13.80
N GLY A 434 -21.81 -5.70 -12.95
CA GLY A 434 -20.39 -5.35 -12.99
C GLY A 434 -19.48 -6.48 -12.50
N ILE A 435 -19.93 -7.27 -11.51
CA ILE A 435 -19.23 -8.51 -11.10
C ILE A 435 -19.23 -9.51 -12.25
N ARG A 436 -20.39 -9.75 -12.88
CA ARG A 436 -20.49 -10.62 -14.06
C ARG A 436 -19.57 -10.16 -15.18
N TYR A 437 -19.50 -8.86 -15.46
CA TYR A 437 -18.59 -8.31 -16.45
C TYR A 437 -17.12 -8.54 -16.08
N LYS A 438 -16.72 -8.29 -14.81
CA LYS A 438 -15.36 -8.57 -14.33
C LYS A 438 -14.99 -10.05 -14.47
N LEU A 439 -15.91 -10.97 -14.15
CA LEU A 439 -15.73 -12.41 -14.34
C LEU A 439 -15.49 -12.79 -15.82
N LEU A 440 -16.29 -12.22 -16.73
CA LEU A 440 -16.12 -12.45 -18.18
C LEU A 440 -14.82 -11.85 -18.72
N SER A 441 -14.35 -10.77 -18.11
CA SER A 441 -13.12 -10.07 -18.49
C SER A 441 -11.84 -10.70 -17.91
N ALA A 442 -11.93 -11.58 -16.91
CA ALA A 442 -10.77 -12.15 -16.20
C ALA A 442 -9.76 -12.78 -17.18
N GLN A 443 -8.47 -12.62 -16.90
CA GLN A 443 -7.38 -13.09 -17.78
C GLN A 443 -7.28 -14.62 -17.84
N ASN A 444 -6.54 -15.16 -18.82
CA ASN A 444 -6.28 -16.59 -18.95
C ASN A 444 -5.18 -17.13 -18.00
N GLY A 445 -5.06 -16.55 -16.80
CA GLY A 445 -4.12 -16.94 -15.73
C GLY A 445 -4.77 -17.02 -14.35
N ASP A 446 -6.01 -16.52 -14.22
CA ASP A 446 -6.76 -16.51 -12.97
C ASP A 446 -7.42 -17.88 -12.75
N PHE A 447 -6.65 -18.92 -12.41
CA PHE A 447 -7.20 -20.27 -12.20
C PHE A 447 -7.65 -20.51 -10.73
N PRO A 448 -8.86 -21.05 -10.50
CA PRO A 448 -9.91 -21.32 -11.48
C PRO A 448 -10.57 -20.03 -11.97
N ARG A 449 -10.76 -19.92 -13.30
CA ARG A 449 -11.38 -18.73 -13.90
C ARG A 449 -12.88 -18.82 -13.72
N TRP A 450 -13.38 -18.23 -12.64
CA TRP A 450 -14.80 -18.31 -12.25
C TRP A 450 -15.78 -17.90 -13.35
N GLY A 451 -15.39 -16.99 -14.25
CA GLY A 451 -16.20 -16.61 -15.41
C GLY A 451 -16.44 -17.71 -16.45
N ASN A 452 -15.70 -18.82 -16.41
CA ASN A 452 -15.93 -19.97 -17.30
C ASN A 452 -17.15 -20.80 -16.89
N TYR A 453 -17.57 -20.70 -15.63
CA TYR A 453 -18.69 -21.45 -15.08
C TYR A 453 -20.00 -20.67 -15.31
N GLN A 454 -21.02 -21.33 -15.84
CA GLN A 454 -22.28 -20.66 -16.20
C GLN A 454 -23.05 -20.20 -14.96
N GLU A 455 -23.08 -21.04 -13.93
CA GLU A 455 -23.70 -20.79 -12.65
C GLU A 455 -23.05 -19.60 -11.90
N LYS A 456 -21.73 -19.42 -12.03
CA LYS A 456 -21.02 -18.31 -11.38
C LYS A 456 -21.27 -16.96 -12.04
N ARG A 457 -21.82 -16.96 -13.26
CA ARG A 457 -22.24 -15.76 -14.00
C ARG A 457 -23.71 -15.41 -13.79
N ASP A 458 -24.48 -16.28 -13.12
CA ASP A 458 -25.89 -16.02 -12.83
C ASP A 458 -26.05 -14.84 -11.88
N LEU A 459 -26.96 -13.92 -12.19
CA LEU A 459 -27.13 -12.70 -11.39
C LEU A 459 -27.75 -13.01 -10.02
N SER A 460 -28.57 -14.07 -9.90
CA SER A 460 -29.16 -14.47 -8.63
C SER A 460 -28.09 -15.07 -7.72
N TYR A 461 -27.22 -15.92 -8.27
CA TYR A 461 -26.05 -16.44 -7.57
C TYR A 461 -25.12 -15.31 -7.08
N ILE A 462 -24.80 -14.34 -7.94
CA ILE A 462 -23.96 -13.20 -7.55
C ILE A 462 -24.63 -12.37 -6.45
N ARG A 463 -25.95 -12.14 -6.52
CA ARG A 463 -26.69 -11.44 -5.46
C ARG A 463 -26.63 -12.20 -4.14
N GLU A 464 -26.73 -13.52 -4.17
CA GLU A 464 -26.58 -14.37 -3.00
C GLU A 464 -25.18 -14.28 -2.39
N LEU A 465 -24.12 -14.24 -3.22
CA LEU A 465 -22.76 -13.98 -2.74
C LEU A 465 -22.62 -12.61 -2.07
N ILE A 466 -23.14 -11.55 -2.69
CA ILE A 466 -23.13 -10.20 -2.09
C ILE A 466 -23.89 -10.19 -0.76
N GLN A 467 -25.06 -10.86 -0.74
CA GLN A 467 -25.92 -10.95 0.43
C GLN A 467 -25.22 -11.63 1.61
N THR A 468 -24.46 -12.70 1.35
CA THR A 468 -23.89 -13.58 2.39
C THR A 468 -22.43 -13.28 2.69
N GLY A 469 -21.71 -12.59 1.79
CA GLY A 469 -20.27 -12.40 1.89
C GLY A 469 -19.45 -13.63 1.50
N GLY A 470 -20.05 -14.64 0.86
CA GLY A 470 -19.35 -15.84 0.38
C GLY A 470 -18.42 -15.58 -0.81
N TRP A 471 -17.51 -16.52 -1.07
CA TRP A 471 -16.60 -16.46 -2.21
C TRP A 471 -17.04 -17.40 -3.36
N PHE A 472 -16.44 -17.24 -4.53
CA PHE A 472 -16.84 -17.99 -5.73
C PHE A 472 -16.56 -19.50 -5.67
N ASP A 473 -15.70 -19.95 -4.77
CA ASP A 473 -15.42 -21.37 -4.51
C ASP A 473 -16.48 -22.07 -3.66
N GLY A 474 -17.48 -21.32 -3.16
CA GLY A 474 -18.52 -21.86 -2.28
C GLY A 474 -18.10 -21.90 -0.81
N THR A 475 -16.97 -21.27 -0.44
CA THR A 475 -16.65 -21.04 0.97
C THR A 475 -17.73 -20.18 1.62
N GLU A 476 -18.20 -20.64 2.78
CA GLU A 476 -19.15 -19.91 3.60
C GLU A 476 -18.54 -18.65 4.19
N GLN A 477 -19.39 -17.77 4.72
CA GLN A 477 -18.99 -16.48 5.25
C GLN A 477 -17.95 -16.60 6.37
N GLU A 478 -16.70 -16.24 6.08
CA GLU A 478 -15.66 -16.04 7.09
C GLU A 478 -15.51 -14.57 7.52
N TYR A 479 -16.22 -13.65 6.87
CA TYR A 479 -16.01 -12.21 7.02
C TYR A 479 -17.10 -11.56 7.89
N PRO A 480 -16.74 -10.88 8.99
CA PRO A 480 -17.72 -10.15 9.77
C PRO A 480 -18.30 -8.98 8.95
N PRO A 481 -19.59 -8.66 9.12
CA PRO A 481 -20.11 -7.36 8.72
C PRO A 481 -19.26 -6.26 9.36
N ALA A 482 -18.89 -5.26 8.57
CA ALA A 482 -18.16 -4.11 9.06
C ALA A 482 -19.11 -3.15 9.79
N ASP A 483 -18.70 -2.65 10.95
CA ASP A 483 -19.37 -1.55 11.63
C ASP A 483 -19.05 -0.24 10.88
N PRO A 484 -20.06 0.51 10.37
CA PRO A 484 -19.86 1.79 9.69
C PRO A 484 -19.13 2.84 10.54
N LYS A 485 -19.09 2.69 11.87
CA LYS A 485 -18.35 3.57 12.79
C LYS A 485 -16.87 3.22 12.89
N GLU A 486 -16.42 2.11 12.30
CA GLU A 486 -15.01 1.74 12.28
C GLU A 486 -14.16 2.81 11.59
N HIS A 487 -12.98 3.07 12.14
CA HIS A 487 -11.99 3.90 11.47
C HIS A 487 -11.63 3.31 10.10
N MET A 488 -11.54 4.18 9.09
CA MET A 488 -11.27 3.80 7.70
C MET A 488 -12.32 2.83 7.11
N TYR A 489 -13.58 2.86 7.56
CA TYR A 489 -14.65 2.05 6.99
C TYR A 489 -14.70 2.13 5.45
N ALA A 490 -14.76 3.35 4.89
CA ALA A 490 -14.75 3.64 3.46
C ALA A 490 -14.10 5.02 3.18
N PRO A 491 -13.69 5.30 1.92
CA PRO A 491 -13.34 6.63 1.46
C PRO A 491 -14.33 7.73 1.90
N LYS A 492 -13.82 8.92 2.25
CA LYS A 492 -14.64 10.02 2.80
C LYS A 492 -15.70 10.48 1.80
N TYR A 493 -15.36 10.55 0.53
CA TYR A 493 -16.23 10.95 -0.57
C TYR A 493 -17.40 9.98 -0.75
N LEU A 494 -17.19 8.68 -0.57
CA LEU A 494 -18.29 7.70 -0.57
C LEU A 494 -19.26 8.00 0.57
N LEU A 495 -18.75 8.20 1.78
CA LEU A 495 -19.56 8.49 2.96
C LEU A 495 -20.36 9.79 2.81
N GLN A 496 -19.74 10.83 2.25
CA GLN A 496 -20.39 12.12 1.99
C GLN A 496 -21.46 12.03 0.88
N ASN A 497 -21.31 11.08 -0.06
CA ASN A 497 -22.22 10.85 -1.17
C ASN A 497 -23.01 9.54 -1.00
N PHE A 498 -23.43 9.27 0.23
CA PHE A 498 -24.05 8.00 0.64
C PHE A 498 -25.15 7.51 -0.31
N ASN A 499 -26.08 8.38 -0.70
CA ASN A 499 -27.20 7.98 -1.56
C ASN A 499 -26.75 7.51 -2.95
N LYS A 500 -25.72 8.13 -3.52
CA LYS A 500 -25.16 7.73 -4.84
C LYS A 500 -24.49 6.36 -4.75
N TYR A 501 -23.79 6.10 -3.66
CA TYR A 501 -22.95 4.91 -3.48
C TYR A 501 -23.48 3.91 -2.46
N ARG A 502 -24.78 3.97 -2.15
CA ARG A 502 -25.40 3.16 -1.12
C ARG A 502 -25.12 1.67 -1.30
N TYR A 503 -25.09 1.19 -2.55
CA TYR A 503 -24.81 -0.21 -2.89
C TYR A 503 -23.39 -0.68 -2.51
N MET A 504 -22.43 0.24 -2.28
CA MET A 504 -21.08 -0.07 -1.78
C MET A 504 -20.96 0.13 -0.27
N LEU A 505 -21.88 0.85 0.37
CA LEU A 505 -21.81 1.20 1.81
C LEU A 505 -22.79 0.40 2.67
N GLU A 506 -23.83 -0.16 2.08
CA GLU A 506 -24.75 -1.05 2.75
C GLU A 506 -24.96 -2.29 1.90
N ASN A 507 -25.13 -3.44 2.55
CA ASN A 507 -25.50 -4.66 1.85
C ASN A 507 -26.94 -4.52 1.32
N PRO A 508 -27.14 -4.38 0.01
CA PRO A 508 -28.46 -4.09 -0.55
C PRO A 508 -29.39 -5.31 -0.57
N TYR A 509 -28.87 -6.49 -0.21
CA TYR A 509 -29.59 -7.77 -0.24
C TYR A 509 -29.73 -8.39 1.16
N ARG A 510 -29.39 -7.66 2.22
CA ARG A 510 -29.50 -8.14 3.61
C ARG A 510 -30.96 -8.47 3.96
N LYS A 511 -31.19 -9.61 4.63
CA LYS A 511 -32.51 -9.99 5.18
C LYS A 511 -32.75 -9.32 6.53
N GLU A 512 -33.99 -8.92 6.82
CA GLU A 512 -34.44 -8.30 8.08
C GLU A 512 -34.14 -9.16 9.33
N SER A 513 -33.98 -10.48 9.18
CA SER A 513 -33.71 -11.40 10.31
C SER A 513 -32.35 -11.19 10.99
N TRP A 514 -31.48 -10.31 10.48
CA TRP A 514 -30.18 -9.96 11.05
C TRP A 514 -30.24 -8.75 12.00
N ASP A 515 -31.44 -8.26 12.34
CA ASP A 515 -31.70 -7.02 13.08
C ASP A 515 -31.56 -7.11 14.61
N GLN A 516 -31.13 -8.25 15.18
CA GLN A 516 -30.87 -8.31 16.62
C GLN A 516 -29.58 -7.58 17.07
N GLY A 517 -28.95 -6.78 16.21
CA GLY A 517 -27.77 -5.98 16.58
C GLY A 517 -27.37 -4.83 15.66
N ALA A 518 -28.15 -4.44 14.65
CA ALA A 518 -27.79 -3.35 13.73
C ALA A 518 -28.64 -2.09 13.97
N VAL A 519 -27.98 -0.98 14.26
CA VAL A 519 -28.60 0.34 14.44
C VAL A 519 -29.18 0.82 13.10
N MET A 520 -30.48 1.09 13.09
CA MET A 520 -31.20 1.62 11.92
C MET A 520 -30.89 3.10 11.70
N TYR A 521 -30.58 3.48 10.45
CA TYR A 521 -30.46 4.88 10.03
C TYR A 521 -31.86 5.51 9.94
N ASN A 522 -32.06 6.64 10.64
CA ASN A 522 -33.28 7.43 10.49
C ASN A 522 -33.13 8.46 9.34
N GLN A 523 -34.22 8.73 8.63
CA GLN A 523 -34.29 9.46 7.34
C GLN A 523 -33.87 10.94 7.37
N THR A 524 -33.22 11.42 8.42
CA THR A 524 -32.88 12.84 8.61
C THR A 524 -31.39 13.16 8.61
N GLY A 525 -30.51 12.18 8.36
CA GLY A 525 -29.07 12.45 8.20
C GLY A 525 -28.39 13.12 9.41
N LYS A 526 -28.98 13.02 10.60
CA LYS A 526 -28.38 13.49 11.86
C LYS A 526 -28.14 12.30 12.79
N ILE A 527 -26.90 12.22 13.25
CA ILE A 527 -26.35 11.19 14.13
C ILE A 527 -26.95 11.36 15.53
N THR A 528 -27.50 10.29 16.10
CA THR A 528 -27.58 10.07 17.55
C THR A 528 -26.70 8.89 17.91
#